data_AF-A0A1U7N465-F1
#
_entry.id   AF-A0A1U7N465-F1
#
_cell.length_a   1.000
_cell.length_b   1.000
_cell.length_c   1.000
_cell.angle_alpha   90.00
_cell.angle_beta   90.00
_cell.angle_gamma   90.00
#
_symmetry.space_group_name_H-M   'P 1'
#
loop_
_entity.id
_entity.type
_entity.pdbx_description
1 polymer ?
#
loop_
_entity_poly.entity_id
_entity_poly.type
_entity_poly.pdbx_seq_one_letter_code
_entity_poly.pdbx_strand_id
1 'polypeptide(L)' 'MVLEDFSQHFGVGSNKRVILPLDQAGWHMSTKLSVPEGIHLLPLPPSTPELQPAERLWPKRQ' A
#
# COMPACT_ATOMS: atom_id res chain seq x y z
N MET A 1 0.87 -2.73 -15.35
CA MET A 1 0.99 -1.57 -14.43
C MET A 1 1.20 -2.16 -13.06
N VAL A 2 2.13 -1.65 -12.25
CA VAL A 2 2.72 -2.37 -11.10
C VAL A 2 1.72 -3.14 -10.21
N LEU A 3 0.58 -2.54 -9.82
CA LEU A 3 -0.40 -3.23 -8.97
C LEU A 3 -1.11 -4.39 -9.69
N GLU A 4 -1.39 -4.26 -10.99
CA GLU A 4 -1.95 -5.32 -11.81
C GLU A 4 -0.97 -6.49 -11.94
N ASP A 5 0.30 -6.18 -12.23
CA ASP A 5 1.36 -7.18 -12.37
C ASP A 5 1.59 -7.91 -11.02
N PHE A 6 1.56 -7.16 -9.91
CA PHE A 6 1.57 -7.73 -8.55
C PHE A 6 0.37 -8.64 -8.29
N SER A 7 -0.83 -8.20 -8.64
CA SER A 7 -2.06 -8.98 -8.46
C SER A 7 -1.98 -10.32 -9.18
N GLN A 8 -1.56 -10.30 -10.44
CA GLN A 8 -1.40 -11.50 -11.27
C GLN A 8 -0.31 -12.42 -10.72
N HIS A 9 0.85 -11.87 -10.36
CA HIS A 9 1.98 -12.66 -9.83
C HIS A 9 1.62 -13.39 -8.54
N PHE A 10 0.89 -12.74 -7.63
CA PHE A 10 0.55 -13.30 -6.33
C PHE A 10 -0.85 -13.95 -6.27
N GLY A 11 -1.60 -13.95 -7.37
CA GLY A 11 -2.97 -14.48 -7.42
C GLY A 11 -3.93 -13.77 -6.48
N VAL A 12 -3.85 -12.44 -6.41
CA VAL A 12 -4.75 -11.60 -5.61
C VAL A 12 -6.12 -11.48 -6.30
N GLY A 13 -7.19 -11.47 -5.52
CA GLY A 13 -8.56 -11.41 -6.03
C GLY A 13 -9.59 -11.74 -4.94
N SER A 14 -10.78 -12.15 -5.34
CA SER A 14 -11.90 -12.46 -4.44
C SER A 14 -11.56 -13.42 -3.28
N ASN A 15 -10.74 -14.44 -3.56
CA ASN A 15 -10.34 -15.47 -2.58
C ASN A 15 -9.03 -15.16 -1.85
N LYS A 16 -8.27 -14.14 -2.27
CA LYS A 16 -7.00 -13.74 -1.67
C LYS A 16 -6.88 -12.22 -1.70
N ARG A 17 -7.16 -11.59 -0.57
CA ARG A 17 -7.18 -10.13 -0.44
C ARG A 17 -5.89 -9.60 0.16
N VAL A 18 -5.48 -8.41 -0.28
CA VAL A 18 -4.32 -7.68 0.21
C VAL A 18 -4.79 -6.33 0.73
N ILE A 19 -4.38 -6.00 1.95
CA ILE A 19 -4.50 -4.65 2.49
C ILE A 19 -3.14 -3.98 2.31
N LEU A 20 -3.12 -2.81 1.67
CA LEU A 20 -1.92 -2.03 1.42
C LEU A 20 -1.99 -0.73 2.24
N PRO A 21 -1.30 -0.67 3.41
CA PRO A 21 -1.21 0.55 4.20
C PRO A 21 -0.41 1.63 3.47
N LEU A 22 -0.94 2.84 3.42
CA LEU A 22 -0.31 4.00 2.78
C LEU A 22 -0.19 5.14 3.78
N ASP A 23 0.96 5.83 3.78
CA ASP A 23 1.00 7.16 4.37
C ASP A 23 0.22 8.16 3.47
N GLN A 24 -0.15 9.30 4.03
CA GLN A 24 -0.92 10.32 3.29
C GLN A 24 -0.03 11.32 2.55
N ALA A 25 1.15 10.92 2.08
CA ALA A 25 1.94 11.82 1.25
C ALA A 25 1.15 12.17 -0.03
N GLY A 26 1.20 13.44 -0.47
CA GLY A 26 0.29 13.95 -1.52
C GLY A 26 0.33 13.20 -2.86
N TRP A 27 1.40 12.45 -3.11
CA TRP A 27 1.61 11.63 -4.30
C TRP A 27 0.98 10.22 -4.21
N HIS A 28 0.57 9.77 -3.02
CA HIS A 28 -0.21 8.53 -2.83
C HIS A 28 -1.72 8.71 -3.09
N MET A 29 -2.21 9.96 -3.18
CA MET A 29 -3.64 10.27 -3.23
C MET A 29 -4.18 10.51 -4.65
N SER A 30 -3.52 9.95 -5.68
CA SER A 30 -3.96 10.10 -7.06
C SER A 30 -5.26 9.35 -7.35
N THR A 31 -6.25 10.03 -7.91
CA THR A 31 -7.51 9.42 -8.37
C THR A 31 -7.37 8.65 -9.68
N LYS A 32 -6.20 8.72 -10.34
CA LYS A 32 -5.94 8.04 -11.62
C LYS A 32 -5.39 6.62 -11.45
N LEU A 33 -5.10 6.21 -10.21
CA LEU A 33 -4.57 4.88 -9.93
C LEU A 33 -5.69 3.83 -10.08
N SER A 34 -5.52 2.90 -11.02
CA SER A 34 -6.36 1.70 -11.08
C SER A 34 -5.91 0.71 -10.00
N VAL A 35 -6.85 0.30 -9.13
CA VAL A 35 -6.60 -0.67 -8.07
C VAL A 35 -7.27 -2.00 -8.46
N PRO A 36 -6.51 -3.09 -8.66
CA PRO A 36 -7.08 -4.39 -8.99
C PRO A 36 -8.01 -4.94 -7.92
N GLU A 37 -8.91 -5.84 -8.33
CA GLU A 37 -9.81 -6.52 -7.39
C GLU A 37 -9.01 -7.25 -6.29
N GLY A 38 -9.49 -7.15 -5.05
CA GLY A 38 -8.87 -7.78 -3.89
C GLY A 38 -7.70 -7.00 -3.28
N ILE A 39 -7.22 -5.91 -3.90
CA ILE A 39 -6.32 -4.95 -3.26
C ILE A 39 -7.15 -3.83 -2.63
N HIS A 40 -6.91 -3.57 -1.35
CA HIS A 40 -7.56 -2.52 -0.58
C HIS A 40 -6.51 -1.54 -0.06
N LEU A 41 -6.61 -0.27 -0.47
CA LEU A 41 -5.74 0.78 0.05
C LEU A 41 -6.24 1.21 1.44
N LEU A 42 -5.34 1.27 2.41
CA LEU A 42 -5.64 1.70 3.78
C LEU A 42 -4.82 2.96 4.11
N PRO A 43 -5.40 4.17 4.00
CA PRO A 43 -4.73 5.39 4.43
C PRO A 43 -4.53 5.38 5.94
N LEU A 44 -3.29 5.55 6.40
CA LEU A 44 -2.95 5.68 7.81
C LEU A 44 -3.19 7.11 8.32
N PRO A 45 -3.43 7.34 9.63
CA PRO A 45 -3.55 8.68 10.18
C PRO A 45 -2.30 9.55 9.88
N PRO A 46 -2.46 10.86 9.65
CA PRO A 46 -1.32 11.75 9.39
C PRO A 46 -0.31 11.70 10.54
N SER A 47 0.99 11.76 10.20
CA SER A 47 2.09 11.84 11.18
C SER A 47 2.17 10.67 12.17
N THR A 48 1.80 9.44 11.75
CA THR A 48 1.89 8.21 12.55
C THR A 48 2.89 7.18 11.96
N PRO A 49 4.19 7.51 11.86
CA PRO A 49 5.19 6.59 11.29
C PRO A 49 5.27 5.25 12.03
N GLU A 50 4.95 5.21 13.32
CA GLU A 50 4.90 3.98 14.12
C GLU A 50 3.89 2.94 13.61
N LEU A 51 2.89 3.36 12.84
CA LEU A 51 1.88 2.49 12.23
C LEU A 51 2.29 1.96 10.85
N GLN A 52 3.30 2.54 10.20
CA GLN A 52 3.76 2.13 8.88
C GLN A 52 4.80 1.00 9.02
N PRO A 53 4.49 -0.27 8.67
CA PRO A 53 5.42 -1.38 8.88
C PRO A 53 6.75 -1.20 8.14
N ALA A 54 6.74 -0.48 7.00
CA ALA A 54 7.93 -0.20 6.22
C ALA A 54 8.96 0.69 6.95
N GLU A 55 8.52 1.55 7.89
CA GLU A 55 9.43 2.43 8.67
C GLU A 55 10.42 1.62 9.51
N ARG A 56 10.06 0.40 9.92
CA ARG A 56 10.96 -0.49 10.69
C ARG A 56 12.12 -1.04 9.88
N LEU A 57 12.03 -0.99 8.55
CA LEU A 57 13.08 -1.46 7.65
C LEU A 57 14.19 -0.43 7.48
N TRP A 58 13.95 0.82 7.87
CA TRP A 58 14.92 1.89 7.68
C TRP A 58 16.01 1.80 8.76
N PRO A 59 17.29 2.02 8.39
CA PRO A 59 18.35 2.14 9.39
C PRO A 59 18.00 3.27 10.37
N LYS A 60 18.25 3.04 11.66
CA LYS A 60 18.18 4.15 12.62
C LYS A 60 19.18 5.22 12.16
N ARG A 61 18.68 6.42 11.87
CA ARG A 61 19.56 7.57 11.70
C ARG A 61 20.30 7.75 13.02
N GLN A 62 21.62 7.59 12.99
CA GLN A 62 22.49 8.07 14.04
C GLN A 62 22.54 9.60 13.97
#